data_AF-A0A8F2F2B4-F1
#
_entry.id   AF-A0A8F2F2B4-F1
#
_cell.length_a   1.000
_cell.length_b   1.000
_cell.length_c   1.000
_cell.angle_alpha   90.00
_cell.angle_beta   90.00
_cell.angle_gamma   90.00
#
_symmetry.space_group_name_H-M   'P 1'
#
loop_
_entity.id
_entity.type
_entity.pdbx_description
1 polymer ?
#
loop_
_entity_poly.entity_id
_entity_poly.type
_entity_poly.pdbx_seq_one_letter_code
_entity_poly.pdbx_strand_id
1 'polypeptide(L)' 'MGRLFVNRHRGGDYLDTVRQALAAYRDAQNYFENVTNPDLVDYAIYDMEAARKRYVYLLKMARQGQEVIELRELEQEAE' A
#
# COMPACT_ATOMS: atom_id res chain seq x y z
N MET A 1 7.21 10.61 -34.29
CA MET A 1 5.97 11.19 -33.73
C MET A 1 5.40 10.18 -32.74
N GLY A 2 5.42 10.50 -31.45
CA GLY A 2 5.01 9.59 -30.36
C GLY A 2 5.52 10.13 -29.03
N ARG A 3 4.97 11.29 -28.62
CA ARG A 3 5.38 12.01 -27.41
C ARG A 3 4.97 11.22 -26.16
N LEU A 4 5.98 10.86 -25.36
CA LEU A 4 6.06 11.05 -23.90
C LEU A 4 4.75 10.89 -23.11
N PHE A 5 4.50 9.71 -22.56
CA PHE A 5 3.71 9.57 -21.34
C PHE A 5 4.64 9.53 -20.13
N VAL A 6 5.25 10.66 -19.80
CA VAL A 6 5.87 10.84 -18.48
C VAL A 6 4.80 11.46 -17.60
N ASN A 7 4.01 10.63 -16.94
CA ASN A 7 3.05 11.10 -15.95
C ASN A 7 3.82 11.53 -14.70
N ARG A 8 4.34 12.76 -14.73
CA ARG A 8 4.94 13.42 -13.58
C ARG A 8 3.80 13.85 -12.66
N HIS A 9 3.35 12.95 -11.79
CA HIS A 9 2.41 13.30 -10.73
C HIS A 9 3.01 14.46 -9.92
N ARG A 10 2.30 15.61 -9.90
CA ARG A 10 2.63 16.73 -9.03
C ARG A 10 2.63 16.20 -7.60
N GLY A 11 3.69 16.46 -6.83
CA GLY A 11 3.90 15.89 -5.49
C GLY A 11 2.78 16.12 -4.46
N GLY A 12 1.76 16.94 -4.77
CA GLY A 12 0.56 17.11 -3.96
C GLY A 12 -0.39 15.89 -3.96
N ASP A 13 -0.54 15.19 -5.09
CA ASP A 13 -1.47 14.05 -5.20
C ASP A 13 -0.94 12.79 -4.48
N TYR A 14 0.38 12.64 -4.38
CA TYR A 14 1.03 11.50 -3.73
C TYR A 14 0.90 11.52 -2.21
N LEU A 15 1.06 12.71 -1.59
CA LEU A 15 0.90 12.86 -0.15
C LEU A 15 -0.54 12.59 0.29
N ASP A 16 -1.52 12.99 -0.52
CA ASP A 16 -2.92 12.69 -0.26
C ASP A 16 -3.19 11.18 -0.34
N THR A 17 -2.65 10.51 -1.36
CA THR A 17 -2.75 9.04 -1.51
C THR A 17 -2.12 8.28 -0.33
N VAL A 18 -0.97 8.74 0.18
CA VAL A 18 -0.33 8.16 1.37
C VAL A 18 -1.20 8.37 2.62
N ARG A 19 -1.81 9.55 2.78
CA ARG A 19 -2.72 9.84 3.91
C ARG A 19 -3.97 8.96 3.86
N GLN A 20 -4.56 8.77 2.69
CA GLN A 20 -5.70 7.87 2.51
C GLN A 20 -5.31 6.43 2.85
N ALA A 21 -4.13 5.96 2.41
CA ALA A 21 -3.66 4.62 2.75
C ALA A 21 -3.40 4.44 4.26
N LEU A 22 -2.91 5.47 4.95
CA LEU A 22 -2.75 5.46 6.40
C LEU A 22 -4.11 5.41 7.12
N ALA A 23 -5.10 6.16 6.65
CA ALA A 23 -6.45 6.13 7.21
C ALA A 23 -7.05 4.72 7.05
N ALA A 24 -6.99 4.15 5.85
CA ALA A 24 -7.46 2.79 5.58
C ALA A 24 -6.75 1.73 6.45
N TYR A 25 -5.44 1.86 6.65
CA TYR A 25 -4.71 0.97 7.55
C TYR A 25 -5.20 1.08 9.00
N ARG A 26 -5.45 2.31 9.49
CA ARG A 26 -6.00 2.51 10.84
C ARG A 26 -7.42 1.95 10.99
N ASP A 27 -8.25 2.11 9.97
CA ASP A 27 -9.60 1.52 9.96
C ASP A 27 -9.53 -0.01 10.01
N ALA A 28 -8.65 -0.63 9.22
CA ALA A 28 -8.43 -2.07 9.23
C ALA A 28 -7.87 -2.57 10.57
N GLN A 29 -6.94 -1.83 11.19
CA GLN A 29 -6.48 -2.12 12.54
C GLN A 29 -7.63 -2.08 13.56
N ASN A 30 -8.43 -1.02 13.53
CA ASN A 30 -9.58 -0.89 14.42
C ASN A 30 -10.61 -2.01 14.19
N TYR A 31 -10.83 -2.42 12.94
CA TYR A 31 -11.68 -3.56 12.63
C TYR A 31 -11.12 -4.86 13.21
N PHE A 32 -9.82 -5.13 13.04
CA PHE A 32 -9.15 -6.29 13.65
C PHE A 32 -9.21 -6.28 15.18
N GLU A 33 -9.07 -5.12 15.82
CA GLU A 33 -9.15 -5.00 17.28
C GLU A 33 -10.57 -5.23 17.83
N ASN A 34 -11.60 -4.93 17.04
CA ASN A 34 -13.00 -5.01 17.44
C ASN A 34 -13.76 -6.21 16.84
N VAL A 35 -13.13 -7.03 16.00
CA VAL A 35 -13.78 -8.20 15.40
C VAL A 35 -14.06 -9.23 16.50
N THR A 36 -15.32 -9.58 16.66
CA THR A 36 -15.79 -10.57 17.66
C THR A 36 -16.27 -11.85 17.02
N ASN A 37 -16.55 -11.83 15.71
CA ASN A 37 -16.95 -13.01 14.97
C ASN A 37 -15.69 -13.82 14.62
N PRO A 38 -15.53 -15.06 15.12
CA PRO A 38 -14.37 -15.91 14.84
C PRO A 38 -14.18 -16.19 13.35
N ASP A 39 -15.27 -16.31 12.57
CA ASP A 39 -15.20 -16.55 11.11
C ASP A 39 -14.64 -15.36 10.33
N LEU A 40 -14.57 -14.17 10.95
CA LEU A 40 -14.08 -12.95 10.33
C LEU A 40 -12.67 -12.56 10.80
N VAL A 41 -12.08 -13.30 11.74
CA VAL A 41 -10.74 -12.99 12.29
C VAL A 41 -9.68 -13.11 11.20
N ASP A 42 -9.69 -14.20 10.44
CA ASP A 42 -8.72 -14.39 9.34
C ASP A 42 -8.84 -13.31 8.28
N TYR A 43 -10.07 -12.90 7.95
CA TYR A 43 -10.32 -11.78 7.06
C TYR A 43 -9.75 -10.47 7.63
N ALA A 44 -9.98 -10.19 8.91
CA ALA A 44 -9.50 -8.99 9.57
C ALA A 44 -7.96 -8.92 9.61
N ILE A 45 -7.29 -10.07 9.84
CA ILE A 45 -5.83 -10.18 9.76
C ILE A 45 -5.35 -9.86 8.35
N TYR A 46 -5.97 -10.49 7.34
CA TYR A 46 -5.58 -10.31 5.95
C TYR A 46 -5.77 -8.86 5.48
N ASP A 47 -6.92 -8.25 5.80
CA ASP A 47 -7.24 -6.88 5.43
C ASP A 47 -6.28 -5.87 6.07
N MET A 48 -5.99 -6.03 7.36
CA MET A 48 -5.01 -5.22 8.08
C MET A 48 -3.62 -5.31 7.44
N GLU A 49 -3.14 -6.53 7.15
CA GLU A 49 -1.83 -6.74 6.53
C GLU A 49 -1.77 -6.20 5.09
N ALA A 50 -2.85 -6.35 4.31
CA ALA A 50 -2.95 -5.80 2.97
C ALA A 50 -2.90 -4.26 2.99
N ALA A 51 -3.67 -3.62 3.87
CA ALA A 51 -3.67 -2.18 4.07
C ALA A 51 -2.29 -1.66 4.53
N ARG A 52 -1.63 -2.38 5.44
CA ARG A 52 -0.27 -2.10 5.90
C ARG A 52 0.74 -2.13 4.76
N LYS A 53 0.73 -3.21 3.98
CA LYS A 53 1.63 -3.39 2.82
C LYS A 53 1.43 -2.27 1.80
N ARG A 54 0.17 -1.91 1.51
CA ARG A 54 -0.16 -0.79 0.61
C ARG A 54 0.36 0.55 1.12
N TYR A 55 0.13 0.87 2.39
CA TYR A 55 0.64 2.09 3.01
C TYR A 55 2.18 2.16 2.97
N VAL A 56 2.86 1.08 3.35
CA VAL A 56 4.32 0.99 3.33
C VAL A 56 4.86 1.12 1.90
N TYR A 57 4.22 0.48 0.93
CA TYR A 57 4.58 0.63 -0.49
C TYR A 57 4.43 2.08 -0.95
N LEU A 58 3.32 2.75 -0.62
CA LEU A 58 3.10 4.14 -1.00
C LEU A 58 4.07 5.10 -0.30
N LEU A 59 4.44 4.83 0.96
CA LEU A 59 5.51 5.55 1.65
C LEU A 59 6.86 5.36 0.96
N LYS A 60 7.19 4.12 0.58
CA LYS A 60 8.38 3.83 -0.21
C LYS A 60 8.32 4.60 -1.51
N MET A 61 7.23 4.53 -2.28
CA MET A 61 7.09 5.27 -3.53
C MET A 61 7.14 6.79 -3.37
N ALA A 62 6.58 7.36 -2.30
CA ALA A 62 6.69 8.79 -2.02
C ALA A 62 8.13 9.21 -1.70
N ARG A 63 8.91 8.32 -1.08
CA ARG A 63 10.36 8.50 -0.85
C ARG A 63 11.19 8.19 -2.09
N GLN A 64 10.80 7.19 -2.88
CA GLN A 64 11.44 6.71 -4.10
C GLN A 64 11.08 7.55 -5.34
N GLY A 65 10.07 8.41 -5.25
CA GLY A 65 9.96 9.62 -6.06
C GLY A 65 11.18 10.54 -5.93
N GLN A 66 12.05 10.28 -4.93
CA GLN A 66 13.45 10.71 -4.89
C GLN A 66 14.50 9.61 -5.17
N GLU A 67 14.19 8.30 -5.18
CA GLU A 67 15.10 7.22 -5.65
C GLU A 67 14.44 5.81 -5.82
N VAL A 68 14.06 5.46 -7.06
CA VAL A 68 14.06 4.14 -7.75
C VAL A 68 13.37 2.86 -7.16
N ILE A 69 12.62 2.21 -8.06
CA ILE A 69 11.81 0.97 -8.02
C ILE A 69 12.74 -0.24 -8.35
N GLU A 70 12.70 -1.41 -7.71
CA GLU A 70 11.94 -2.61 -8.07
C GLU A 70 12.23 -3.71 -7.04
N LEU A 71 11.20 -4.43 -6.57
CA LEU A 71 11.36 -5.71 -5.87
C LEU A 71 10.45 -6.73 -6.55
N ARG A 72 10.88 -7.16 -7.73
CA ARG A 72 10.22 -8.21 -8.52
C ARG A 72 10.89 -9.58 -8.39
N GLU A 73 11.76 -9.78 -7.39
CA GLU A 73 12.62 -10.97 -7.33
C GLU A 73 12.27 -11.98 -6.22
N LEU A 74 11.20 -11.76 -5.43
CA LEU A 74 10.80 -12.74 -4.39
C LEU A 74 9.69 -13.71 -4.83
N GLU A 75 9.10 -13.55 -6.03
CA GLU A 75 8.21 -14.56 -6.64
C GLU A 75 8.96 -15.55 -7.55
N GLN A 76 10.27 -15.72 -7.36
CA GLN A 76 11.03 -16.84 -7.95
C GLN A 76 11.31 -17.99 -6.97
N GLU A 77 10.68 -17.99 -5.79
CA GLU A 77 10.47 -19.24 -5.03
C GLU A 77 9.28 -20.01 -5.64
N ALA A 78 9.51 -20.54 -6.84
CA ALA A 78 8.74 -21.61 -7.44
C ALA A 78 9.72 -22.63 -8.03
N GLU A 79 10.47 -23.28 -7.15
CA GLU A 79 11.05 -24.62 -7.36
C GLU A 79 10.73 -25.49 -6.14
#